data_AF-A0A9D7D7I0-F1
#
_entry.id   AF-A0A9D7D7I0-F1
#
_cell.length_a   1.000
_cell.length_b   1.000
_cell.length_c   1.000
_cell.angle_alpha   90.00
_cell.angle_beta   90.00
_cell.angle_gamma   90.00
#
_symmetry.space_group_name_H-M   'P 1'
#
loop_
_entity.id
_entity.type
_entity.pdbx_description
1 polymer ?
#
loop_
_entity_poly.entity_id
_entity_poly.type
_entity_poly.pdbx_seq_one_letter_code
_entity_poly.pdbx_strand_id
1 'polypeptide(L)'
;MQYFINYAALERVAAEVFSGARARYYLYGMIALAVTSVAGAALATIWLGLALLVDTTRNTLSKQFKQLSATQAAAAALALDVATAASLAVAPAIAWYSGAAMGGAICATLLVALATDTAFNAKRGRIHALIACTPYALLGLTVLLQSGNLAAFAAVIMAGGSISYVFARALHQTNSAAHARMQDAEWVRQLNMSFGETASAGWEIDFERGRISGAQRLGAMIGRPIAYSDIVERAFFAPSQDRALVNAAFTPAPGAVRRIALEHDIMRADGTSVRVRHQGFVRTTPDGIPVRVTCVTRIANAISGAIAPAVIADAQHALNQQAEALRTLNNELSATAAVDIGETTASLAQMLRVLVDRGRRIGTRSR
;
A
#
# COMPACT_ATOMS: atom_id res chain seq x y z
N MET A 1 -22.88 1.84 10.51
CA MET A 1 -22.64 0.99 9.32
C MET A 1 -22.86 1.77 8.01
N GLN A 2 -24.01 2.42 7.80
CA GLN A 2 -24.25 3.26 6.60
C GLN A 2 -23.26 4.42 6.43
N TYR A 3 -22.86 5.11 7.51
CA TYR A 3 -21.84 6.17 7.44
C TYR A 3 -20.49 5.68 6.88
N PHE A 4 -20.03 4.50 7.31
CA PHE A 4 -18.79 3.89 6.79
C PHE A 4 -18.92 3.41 5.35
N ILE A 5 -20.08 2.87 4.96
CA ILE A 5 -20.34 2.46 3.56
C ILE A 5 -20.37 3.69 2.64
N ASN A 6 -21.00 4.78 3.08
CA ASN A 6 -21.05 6.04 2.32
C ASN A 6 -19.67 6.68 2.23
N TYR A 7 -18.89 6.65 3.30
CA TYR A 7 -17.53 7.18 3.31
C TYR A 7 -16.61 6.40 2.36
N ALA A 8 -16.62 5.07 2.41
CA ALA A 8 -15.85 4.23 1.50
C ALA A 8 -16.31 4.36 0.03
N ALA A 9 -17.60 4.57 -0.21
CA ALA A 9 -18.12 4.84 -1.55
C ALA A 9 -17.65 6.20 -2.07
N LEU A 10 -17.69 7.24 -1.24
CA LEU A 10 -17.20 8.58 -1.59
C LEU A 10 -15.69 8.59 -1.86
N GLU A 11 -14.90 7.91 -1.03
CA GLU A 11 -13.46 7.76 -1.28
C GLU A 11 -13.19 6.99 -2.56
N ARG A 12 -13.96 5.95 -2.87
CA ARG A 12 -13.83 5.19 -4.12
C ARG A 12 -14.16 6.05 -5.35
N VAL A 13 -15.23 6.85 -5.28
CA VAL A 13 -15.61 7.76 -6.37
C VAL A 13 -14.55 8.86 -6.53
N ALA A 14 -14.09 9.46 -5.43
CA ALA A 14 -13.01 10.45 -5.46
C ALA A 14 -11.72 9.84 -6.04
N ALA A 15 -11.36 8.62 -5.62
CA ALA A 15 -10.22 7.90 -6.17
C ALA A 15 -10.40 7.65 -7.67
N GLU A 16 -11.59 7.26 -8.15
CA GLU A 16 -11.85 7.07 -9.57
C GLU A 16 -11.73 8.38 -10.38
N VAL A 17 -12.29 9.47 -9.86
CA VAL A 17 -12.30 10.78 -10.52
C VAL A 17 -10.93 11.45 -10.53
N PHE A 18 -10.16 11.37 -9.45
CA PHE A 18 -8.88 12.08 -9.32
C PHE A 18 -7.64 11.23 -9.60
N SER A 19 -7.73 9.90 -9.41
CA SER A 19 -6.57 9.01 -9.54
C SER A 19 -6.81 7.78 -10.41
N GLY A 20 -8.05 7.56 -10.87
CA GLY A 20 -8.42 6.42 -11.68
C GLY A 20 -7.88 6.51 -13.10
N ALA A 21 -7.93 5.39 -13.83
CA ALA A 21 -7.51 5.32 -15.23
C ALA A 21 -8.28 6.31 -16.15
N ARG A 22 -9.45 6.77 -15.71
CA ARG A 22 -10.33 7.71 -16.43
C ARG A 22 -10.27 9.14 -15.91
N ALA A 23 -9.50 9.42 -14.85
CA ALA A 23 -9.42 10.75 -14.22
C ALA A 23 -9.19 11.87 -15.23
N ARG A 24 -8.30 11.62 -16.20
CA ARG A 24 -7.96 12.56 -17.26
C ARG A 24 -9.13 12.87 -18.22
N TYR A 25 -10.01 11.91 -18.48
CA TYR A 25 -11.20 12.14 -19.31
C TYR A 25 -12.26 12.94 -18.56
N TYR A 26 -12.37 12.75 -17.24
CA TYR A 26 -13.23 13.61 -16.40
C TYR A 26 -12.73 15.06 -16.41
N LEU A 27 -11.41 15.28 -16.32
CA LEU A 27 -10.81 16.61 -16.47
C LEU A 27 -11.15 17.23 -17.84
N TYR A 28 -11.02 16.48 -18.94
CA TYR A 28 -11.38 16.97 -20.28
C TYR A 28 -12.86 17.33 -20.40
N GLY A 29 -13.75 16.51 -19.82
CA GLY A 29 -15.18 16.80 -19.76
C GLY A 29 -15.47 18.09 -19.00
N MET A 30 -14.86 18.28 -17.84
CA MET A 30 -15.00 19.51 -17.04
C MET A 30 -14.51 20.75 -17.79
N ILE A 31 -13.37 20.66 -18.47
CA ILE A 31 -12.85 21.78 -19.28
C ILE A 31 -13.80 22.07 -20.45
N ALA A 32 -14.31 21.04 -21.14
CA ALA A 32 -15.25 21.22 -22.24
C ALA A 32 -16.55 21.89 -21.78
N LEU A 33 -17.08 21.53 -20.61
CA LEU A 33 -18.25 22.19 -20.01
C LEU A 33 -17.96 23.65 -19.67
N ALA A 34 -16.78 23.94 -19.11
CA ALA A 34 -16.34 25.30 -18.82
C ALA A 34 -16.18 26.15 -20.09
N VAL A 35 -15.66 25.58 -21.19
CA VAL A 35 -15.59 26.26 -22.48
C VAL A 35 -16.98 26.46 -23.09
N THR A 36 -17.87 25.47 -22.94
CA THR A 36 -19.24 25.54 -23.45
C THR A 36 -20.01 26.71 -22.86
N SER A 37 -19.82 27.01 -21.57
CA SER A 37 -20.54 28.09 -20.89
C SER A 37 -20.13 29.51 -21.34
N VAL A 38 -18.96 29.68 -21.96
CA VAL A 38 -18.46 31.00 -22.40
C VAL A 38 -18.32 31.16 -23.91
N ALA A 39 -18.02 30.08 -24.62
CA ALA A 39 -17.72 30.11 -26.06
C ALA A 39 -18.67 29.21 -26.88
N GLY A 40 -19.63 28.56 -26.23
CA GLY A 40 -20.63 27.70 -26.87
C GLY A 40 -20.15 26.28 -27.14
N ALA A 41 -21.11 25.40 -27.42
CA ALA A 41 -20.87 23.96 -27.56
C ALA A 41 -19.96 23.62 -28.75
N ALA A 42 -20.07 24.34 -29.87
CA ALA A 42 -19.29 24.05 -31.07
C ALA A 42 -17.78 24.15 -30.82
N LEU A 43 -17.31 25.26 -30.24
CA LEU A 43 -15.88 25.45 -29.91
C LEU A 43 -15.41 24.46 -28.85
N ALA A 44 -16.25 24.16 -27.86
CA ALA A 44 -15.94 23.16 -26.85
C ALA A 44 -15.76 21.75 -27.44
N THR A 45 -16.63 21.34 -28.38
CA THR A 45 -16.53 20.05 -29.05
C THR A 45 -15.29 19.97 -29.95
N ILE A 46 -14.98 21.03 -30.69
CA ILE A 46 -13.77 21.10 -31.54
C ILE A 46 -12.52 20.96 -30.66
N TRP A 47 -12.45 21.72 -29.56
CA TRP A 47 -11.34 21.62 -28.62
C TRP A 47 -11.23 20.23 -28.00
N LEU A 48 -12.35 19.63 -27.56
CA LEU A 48 -12.36 18.30 -26.98
C LEU A 48 -11.85 17.24 -27.96
N GLY A 49 -12.28 17.32 -29.22
CA GLY A 49 -11.79 16.45 -30.29
C GLY A 49 -10.28 16.57 -30.50
N LEU A 50 -9.75 17.79 -30.52
CA LEU A 50 -8.31 18.05 -30.59
C LEU A 50 -7.56 17.47 -29.39
N ALA A 51 -8.04 17.71 -28.17
CA ALA A 51 -7.40 17.23 -26.94
C ALA A 51 -7.34 15.69 -26.90
N LEU A 52 -8.42 15.02 -27.30
CA LEU A 52 -8.49 13.55 -27.39
C LEU A 52 -7.56 13.00 -28.47
N LEU A 53 -7.49 13.67 -29.63
CA LEU A 53 -6.60 13.28 -30.72
C LEU A 53 -5.13 13.38 -30.30
N VAL A 54 -4.73 14.48 -29.66
CA VAL A 54 -3.35 14.67 -29.16
C VAL A 54 -3.02 13.63 -28.11
N ASP A 55 -3.95 13.33 -27.18
CA ASP A 55 -3.69 12.31 -26.16
C ASP A 55 -3.58 10.89 -26.74
N THR A 56 -4.43 10.55 -27.71
CA THR A 56 -4.36 9.26 -28.40
C THR A 56 -3.06 9.12 -29.19
N THR A 57 -2.64 10.20 -29.86
CA THR A 57 -1.36 10.28 -30.57
C THR A 57 -0.19 10.09 -29.61
N ARG A 58 -0.20 10.80 -28.47
CA ARG A 58 0.82 10.66 -27.42
C ARG A 58 0.91 9.23 -26.93
N ASN A 59 -0.22 8.60 -26.61
CA ASN A 59 -0.25 7.23 -26.13
C ASN A 59 0.29 6.24 -27.17
N THR A 60 -0.01 6.47 -28.45
CA THR A 60 0.49 5.63 -29.55
C THR A 60 2.00 5.79 -29.73
N LEU A 61 2.51 7.02 -29.80
CA LEU A 61 3.94 7.31 -29.96
C LEU A 61 4.75 6.86 -28.75
N SER A 62 4.21 6.97 -27.54
CA SER A 62 4.91 6.54 -26.33
C SER A 62 5.26 5.04 -26.31
N LYS A 63 4.49 4.20 -27.02
CA LYS A 63 4.78 2.77 -27.15
C LYS A 63 6.03 2.51 -28.01
N GLN A 64 6.34 3.42 -28.93
CA GLN A 64 7.50 3.32 -29.83
C GLN A 64 8.81 3.75 -29.15
N PHE A 65 8.74 4.41 -27.97
CA PHE A 65 9.93 4.86 -27.24
C PHE A 65 10.86 3.73 -26.78
N LYS A 66 10.39 2.48 -26.75
CA LYS A 66 11.24 1.32 -26.42
C LYS A 66 12.38 1.10 -27.42
N GLN A 67 12.27 1.65 -28.63
CA GLN A 67 13.27 1.52 -29.69
C GLN A 67 14.33 2.63 -29.66
N LEU A 68 14.13 3.66 -28.81
CA LEU A 68 15.01 4.81 -28.72
C LEU A 68 16.03 4.66 -27.59
N SER A 69 17.16 5.36 -27.70
CA SER A 69 18.09 5.51 -26.59
C SER A 69 17.44 6.27 -25.42
N ALA A 70 17.94 6.09 -24.19
CA ALA A 70 17.35 6.69 -22.99
C ALA A 70 17.24 8.22 -23.06
N THR A 71 18.23 8.90 -23.65
CA THR A 71 18.25 10.36 -23.81
C THR A 71 17.22 10.82 -24.86
N GLN A 72 17.14 10.12 -25.99
CA GLN A 72 16.14 10.41 -27.04
C GLN A 72 14.71 10.14 -26.55
N ALA A 73 14.49 9.06 -25.82
CA ALA A 73 13.20 8.76 -25.21
C ALA A 73 12.77 9.85 -24.23
N ALA A 74 13.69 10.37 -23.40
CA ALA A 74 13.40 11.46 -22.47
C ALA A 74 13.02 12.76 -23.21
N ALA A 75 13.79 13.15 -24.22
CA ALA A 75 13.52 14.34 -25.02
C ALA A 75 12.21 14.24 -25.81
N ALA A 76 11.96 13.10 -26.47
CA ALA A 76 10.72 12.85 -27.21
C ALA A 76 9.50 12.90 -26.28
N ALA A 77 9.64 12.35 -25.08
CA ALA A 77 8.55 12.34 -24.13
C ALA A 77 8.26 13.73 -23.54
N LEU A 78 9.29 14.57 -23.37
CA LEU A 78 9.12 15.99 -23.02
C LEU A 78 8.42 16.76 -24.14
N ALA A 79 8.82 16.56 -25.39
CA ALA A 79 8.19 17.22 -26.55
C ALA A 79 6.70 16.87 -26.65
N LEU A 80 6.32 15.59 -26.45
CA LEU A 80 4.92 15.19 -26.43
C LEU A 80 4.15 15.79 -25.24
N ASP A 81 4.77 15.88 -24.06
CA ASP A 81 4.12 16.50 -22.90
C ASP A 81 3.92 18.01 -23.10
N VAL A 82 4.88 18.71 -23.72
CA VAL A 82 4.72 20.13 -24.10
C VAL A 82 3.64 20.30 -25.16
N ALA A 83 3.60 19.45 -26.20
CA ALA A 83 2.55 19.50 -27.23
C ALA A 83 1.16 19.25 -26.64
N THR A 84 1.06 18.34 -25.66
CA THR A 84 -0.16 18.07 -24.92
C THR A 84 -0.55 19.27 -24.06
N ALA A 85 0.39 19.89 -23.34
CA ALA A 85 0.10 21.08 -22.57
C ALA A 85 -0.33 22.25 -23.47
N ALA A 86 0.25 22.38 -24.66
CA ALA A 86 -0.15 23.38 -25.63
C ALA A 86 -1.59 23.16 -26.12
N SER A 87 -2.00 21.92 -26.42
CA SER A 87 -3.38 21.63 -26.83
C SER A 87 -4.40 21.88 -25.70
N LEU A 88 -4.01 21.64 -24.45
CA LEU A 88 -4.85 21.95 -23.29
C LEU A 88 -4.92 23.44 -23.00
N ALA A 89 -3.85 24.20 -23.25
CA ALA A 89 -3.82 25.66 -23.10
C ALA A 89 -4.79 26.37 -24.06
N VAL A 90 -5.21 25.72 -25.15
CA VAL A 90 -6.21 26.29 -26.06
C VAL A 90 -7.55 26.54 -25.36
N ALA A 91 -7.97 25.71 -24.40
CA ALA A 91 -9.23 25.93 -23.68
C ALA A 91 -9.28 27.24 -22.87
N PRO A 92 -8.31 27.53 -21.97
CA PRO A 92 -8.26 28.84 -21.31
C PRO A 92 -8.12 30.00 -22.30
N ALA A 93 -7.41 29.80 -23.42
CA ALA A 93 -7.32 30.83 -24.47
C ALA A 93 -8.69 31.11 -25.10
N ILE A 94 -9.47 30.08 -25.45
CA ILE A 94 -10.84 30.22 -25.95
C ILE A 94 -11.70 30.98 -24.93
N ALA A 95 -11.61 30.62 -23.64
CA ALA A 95 -12.35 31.30 -22.59
C ALA A 95 -11.98 32.79 -22.48
N TRP A 96 -10.70 33.13 -22.56
CA TRP A 96 -10.21 34.51 -22.54
C TRP A 96 -10.72 35.32 -23.75
N TYR A 97 -10.56 34.79 -24.96
CA TYR A 97 -10.93 35.47 -26.20
C TYR A 97 -12.42 35.43 -26.53
N SER A 98 -13.24 34.70 -25.75
CA SER A 98 -14.69 34.65 -25.94
C SER A 98 -15.39 36.00 -25.75
N GLY A 99 -14.77 36.92 -24.99
CA GLY A 99 -15.38 38.20 -24.61
C GLY A 99 -16.56 38.06 -23.63
N ALA A 100 -16.89 36.85 -23.17
CA ALA A 100 -17.94 36.62 -22.20
C ALA A 100 -17.58 37.24 -20.84
N ALA A 101 -18.58 37.70 -20.09
CA ALA A 101 -18.37 38.35 -18.79
C ALA A 101 -17.57 37.49 -17.79
N MET A 102 -17.73 36.16 -17.84
CA MET A 102 -17.00 35.21 -17.00
C MET A 102 -15.74 34.62 -17.66
N GLY A 103 -15.40 35.03 -18.88
CA GLY A 103 -14.31 34.45 -19.67
C GLY A 103 -12.94 34.53 -18.98
N GLY A 104 -12.63 35.68 -18.36
CA GLY A 104 -11.39 35.88 -17.61
C GLY A 104 -11.27 34.99 -16.37
N ALA A 105 -12.36 34.86 -15.60
CA ALA A 105 -12.39 34.02 -14.40
C ALA A 105 -12.27 32.52 -14.76
N ILE A 106 -12.92 32.09 -15.83
CA ILE A 106 -12.84 30.72 -16.34
C ILE A 106 -11.45 30.43 -16.89
N CYS A 107 -10.84 31.35 -17.65
CA CYS A 107 -9.45 31.23 -18.11
C CYS A 107 -8.48 31.02 -16.94
N ALA A 108 -8.54 31.88 -15.92
CA ALA A 108 -7.68 31.76 -14.73
C ALA A 108 -7.89 30.42 -14.02
N THR A 109 -9.15 30.01 -13.80
CA THR A 109 -9.48 28.74 -13.13
C THR A 109 -8.95 27.54 -13.90
N LEU A 110 -9.09 27.53 -15.23
CA LEU A 110 -8.57 26.48 -16.10
C LEU A 110 -7.04 26.42 -16.07
N LEU A 111 -6.35 27.57 -16.06
CA LEU A 111 -4.90 27.63 -15.89
C LEU A 111 -4.45 27.06 -14.54
N VAL A 112 -5.16 27.37 -13.44
CA VAL A 112 -4.89 26.75 -12.12
C VAL A 112 -5.00 25.24 -12.21
N ALA A 113 -6.12 24.75 -12.76
CA ALA A 113 -6.42 23.33 -12.82
C ALA A 113 -5.37 22.56 -13.64
N LEU A 114 -4.99 23.08 -14.81
CA LEU A 114 -4.02 22.47 -15.71
C LEU A 114 -2.59 22.49 -15.15
N ALA A 115 -2.18 23.60 -14.52
CA ALA A 115 -0.89 23.67 -13.82
C ALA A 115 -0.84 22.65 -12.67
N THR A 116 -1.90 22.60 -11.87
CA THR A 116 -2.03 21.70 -10.73
C THR A 116 -2.01 20.23 -11.16
N ASP A 117 -2.74 19.86 -12.23
CA ASP A 117 -2.71 18.52 -12.81
C ASP A 117 -1.28 18.13 -13.26
N THR A 118 -0.56 19.07 -13.89
CA THR A 118 0.83 18.86 -14.30
C THR A 118 1.76 18.63 -13.11
N ALA A 119 1.56 19.37 -12.01
CA ALA A 119 2.34 19.22 -10.79
C ALA A 119 2.10 17.86 -10.08
N PHE A 120 0.84 17.42 -10.00
CA PHE A 120 0.51 16.12 -9.41
C PHE A 120 0.97 14.95 -10.28
N ASN A 121 1.01 15.12 -11.60
CA ASN A 121 1.47 14.11 -12.54
C ASN A 121 2.97 14.21 -12.90
N ALA A 122 3.77 14.92 -12.11
CA ALA A 122 5.21 15.14 -12.29
C ALA A 122 6.10 13.88 -12.08
N LYS A 123 5.78 12.77 -12.78
CA LYS A 123 6.46 11.47 -12.65
C LYS A 123 7.93 11.48 -13.08
N ARG A 124 8.32 12.44 -13.93
CA ARG A 124 9.66 12.59 -14.52
C ARG A 124 10.52 13.65 -13.83
N GLY A 125 10.11 14.09 -12.63
CA GLY A 125 10.84 15.05 -11.82
C GLY A 125 10.41 16.51 -12.04
N ARG A 126 10.94 17.39 -11.17
CA ARG A 126 10.53 18.80 -11.05
C ARG A 126 10.84 19.61 -12.30
N ILE A 127 12.04 19.45 -12.87
CA ILE A 127 12.48 20.21 -14.05
C ILE A 127 11.61 19.87 -15.27
N HIS A 128 11.31 18.58 -15.47
CA HIS A 128 10.42 18.13 -16.54
C HIS A 128 9.03 18.77 -16.43
N ALA A 129 8.46 18.79 -15.22
CA ALA A 129 7.14 19.39 -15.00
C ALA A 129 7.13 20.90 -15.22
N LEU A 130 8.21 21.61 -14.84
CA LEU A 130 8.36 23.04 -15.12
C LEU A 130 8.38 23.32 -16.63
N ILE A 131 9.16 22.55 -17.39
CA ILE A 131 9.25 22.74 -18.85
C ILE A 131 7.91 22.36 -19.52
N ALA A 132 7.26 21.28 -19.10
CA ALA A 132 5.96 20.88 -19.64
C ALA A 132 4.86 21.94 -19.38
N CYS A 133 4.98 22.72 -18.31
CA CYS A 133 4.04 23.79 -17.96
C CYS A 133 4.24 25.08 -18.79
N THR A 134 5.29 25.18 -19.61
CA THR A 134 5.62 26.39 -20.38
C THR A 134 4.45 26.96 -21.19
N PRO A 135 3.61 26.16 -21.89
CA PRO A 135 2.47 26.70 -22.64
C PRO A 135 1.45 27.44 -21.76
N TYR A 136 1.21 26.96 -20.53
CA TYR A 136 0.31 27.62 -19.57
C TYR A 136 0.91 28.92 -19.05
N ALA A 137 2.21 28.92 -18.75
CA ALA A 137 2.92 30.11 -18.31
C ALA A 137 2.93 31.19 -19.39
N LEU A 138 3.20 30.82 -20.64
CA LEU A 138 3.14 31.74 -21.78
C LEU A 138 1.75 32.34 -21.94
N LEU A 139 0.69 31.53 -21.90
CA LEU A 139 -0.69 32.03 -21.97
C LEU A 139 -1.00 32.99 -20.82
N GLY A 140 -0.64 32.63 -19.58
CA GLY A 140 -0.82 33.51 -18.42
C GLY A 140 -0.10 34.86 -18.57
N LEU A 141 1.10 34.85 -19.15
CA LEU A 141 1.86 36.05 -19.48
C LEU A 141 1.15 36.91 -20.54
N THR A 142 0.58 36.29 -21.56
CA THR A 142 -0.20 37.03 -22.58
C THR A 142 -1.45 37.68 -21.99
N VAL A 143 -2.14 36.98 -21.08
CA VAL A 143 -3.31 37.50 -20.37
C VAL A 143 -2.93 38.69 -19.48
N LEU A 144 -1.80 38.61 -18.77
CA LEU A 144 -1.24 39.71 -17.98
C LEU A 144 -0.99 40.95 -18.85
N LEU A 145 -0.31 40.78 -19.99
CA LEU A 145 0.02 41.88 -20.90
C LEU A 145 -1.22 42.52 -21.55
N GLN A 146 -2.29 41.75 -21.74
CA GLN A 146 -3.54 42.23 -22.34
C GLN A 146 -4.53 42.83 -21.34
N SER A 147 -4.26 42.75 -20.03
CA SER A 147 -5.14 43.30 -19.01
C SER A 147 -5.11 44.84 -19.04
N GLY A 148 -6.02 45.44 -19.81
CA GLY A 148 -6.02 46.86 -20.15
C GLY A 148 -6.34 47.85 -19.01
N ASN A 149 -6.51 47.39 -17.78
CA ASN A 149 -6.67 48.27 -16.63
C ASN A 149 -5.95 47.72 -15.37
N LEU A 150 -5.59 48.63 -14.46
CA LEU A 150 -4.75 48.36 -13.29
C LEU A 150 -5.42 47.40 -12.28
N ALA A 151 -6.76 47.43 -12.19
CA ALA A 151 -7.53 46.54 -11.32
C ALA A 151 -7.58 45.10 -11.86
N ALA A 152 -7.77 44.94 -13.16
CA ALA A 152 -7.71 43.66 -13.86
C ALA A 152 -6.29 43.09 -13.82
N PHE A 153 -5.28 43.94 -14.01
CA PHE A 153 -3.88 43.55 -13.86
C PHE A 153 -3.57 43.04 -12.44
N ALA A 154 -4.00 43.78 -11.41
CA ALA A 154 -3.84 43.35 -10.02
C ALA A 154 -4.56 42.03 -9.73
N ALA A 155 -5.79 41.84 -10.23
CA ALA A 155 -6.53 40.59 -10.09
C ALA A 155 -5.81 39.41 -10.77
N VAL A 156 -5.26 39.61 -11.97
CA VAL A 156 -4.49 38.59 -12.70
C VAL A 156 -3.18 38.27 -11.98
N ILE A 157 -2.46 39.25 -11.41
CA ILE A 157 -1.28 39.00 -10.59
C ILE A 157 -1.62 38.18 -9.35
N MET A 158 -2.68 38.52 -8.62
CA MET A 158 -3.08 37.80 -7.41
C MET A 158 -3.52 36.37 -7.72
N ALA A 159 -4.26 36.17 -8.82
CA ALA A 159 -4.60 34.85 -9.33
C ALA A 159 -3.34 34.07 -9.76
N GLY A 160 -2.43 34.72 -10.48
CA GLY A 160 -1.15 34.15 -10.91
C GLY A 160 -0.27 33.71 -9.74
N GLY A 161 -0.13 34.54 -8.71
CA GLY A 161 0.60 34.21 -7.48
C GLY A 161 -0.01 33.02 -6.75
N SER A 162 -1.34 32.96 -6.68
CA SER A 162 -2.07 31.82 -6.10
C SER A 162 -1.84 30.53 -6.89
N ILE A 163 -1.90 30.60 -8.22
CA ILE A 163 -1.59 29.48 -9.13
C ILE A 163 -0.16 28.99 -8.90
N SER A 164 0.81 29.91 -8.91
CA SER A 164 2.22 29.58 -8.71
C SER A 164 2.47 28.95 -7.34
N TYR A 165 1.81 29.45 -6.28
CA TYR A 165 1.92 28.86 -4.95
C TYR A 165 1.34 27.45 -4.89
N VAL A 166 0.12 27.23 -5.41
CA VAL A 166 -0.53 25.91 -5.44
C VAL A 166 0.32 24.92 -6.25
N PHE A 167 0.81 25.35 -7.41
CA PHE A 167 1.70 24.56 -8.25
C PHE A 167 2.99 24.18 -7.54
N ALA A 168 3.67 25.15 -6.92
CA ALA A 168 4.91 24.93 -6.19
C ALA A 168 4.70 23.99 -4.99
N ARG A 169 3.58 24.15 -4.27
CA ARG A 169 3.21 23.29 -3.14
C ARG A 169 2.92 21.86 -3.60
N ALA A 170 2.17 21.68 -4.69
CA ALA A 170 1.90 20.37 -5.28
C ALA A 170 3.20 19.68 -5.75
N LEU A 171 4.08 20.41 -6.44
CA LEU A 171 5.40 19.89 -6.82
C LEU A 171 6.28 19.53 -5.62
N HIS A 172 6.26 20.36 -4.57
CA HIS A 172 6.98 20.08 -3.34
C HIS A 172 6.47 18.78 -2.72
N GLN A 173 5.15 18.65 -2.51
CA GLN A 173 4.52 17.47 -1.93
C GLN A 173 4.81 16.20 -2.74
N THR A 174 4.65 16.23 -4.06
CA THR A 174 4.93 15.08 -4.93
C THR A 174 6.39 14.65 -4.84
N ASN A 175 7.31 15.60 -4.80
CA ASN A 175 8.74 15.31 -4.69
C ASN A 175 9.14 14.82 -3.30
N SER A 176 8.61 15.42 -2.23
CA SER A 176 8.85 14.98 -0.86
C SER A 176 8.33 13.55 -0.67
N ALA A 177 7.15 13.23 -1.20
CA ALA A 177 6.64 11.86 -1.24
C ALA A 177 7.55 10.92 -2.07
N ALA A 178 8.15 11.39 -3.17
CA ALA A 178 9.11 10.61 -3.93
C ALA A 178 10.42 10.36 -3.16
N HIS A 179 10.93 11.36 -2.44
CA HIS A 179 12.13 11.24 -1.62
C HIS A 179 11.91 10.29 -0.44
N ALA A 180 10.78 10.40 0.27
CA ALA A 180 10.43 9.49 1.35
C ALA A 180 10.44 8.02 0.86
N ARG A 181 9.85 7.75 -0.32
CA ARG A 181 9.87 6.41 -0.93
C ARG A 181 11.27 5.90 -1.25
N MET A 182 12.15 6.79 -1.73
CA MET A 182 13.54 6.44 -1.99
C MET A 182 14.27 6.12 -0.68
N GLN A 183 14.04 6.90 0.37
CA GLN A 183 14.57 6.64 1.71
C GLN A 183 14.07 5.31 2.27
N ASP A 184 12.80 4.94 2.06
CA ASP A 184 12.28 3.64 2.51
C ASP A 184 12.94 2.46 1.78
N ALA A 185 13.15 2.57 0.47
CA ALA A 185 13.88 1.56 -0.29
C ALA A 185 15.34 1.43 0.18
N GLU A 186 16.00 2.56 0.42
CA GLU A 186 17.35 2.61 0.98
C GLU A 186 17.40 2.08 2.42
N TRP A 187 16.37 2.35 3.23
CA TRP A 187 16.25 1.80 4.58
C TRP A 187 16.17 0.27 4.54
N VAL A 188 15.34 -0.32 3.68
CA VAL A 188 15.30 -1.79 3.50
C VAL A 188 16.65 -2.33 3.02
N ARG A 189 17.36 -1.59 2.16
CA ARG A 189 18.72 -1.96 1.74
C ARG A 189 19.71 -1.93 2.91
N GLN A 190 19.73 -0.87 3.70
CA GLN A 190 20.57 -0.73 4.89
C GLN A 190 20.26 -1.78 5.95
N LEU A 191 18.98 -2.04 6.17
CA LEU A 191 18.52 -3.07 7.09
C LEU A 191 19.00 -4.46 6.64
N ASN A 192 18.95 -4.75 5.34
CA ASN A 192 19.56 -5.96 4.79
C ASN A 192 21.09 -5.99 4.86
N MET A 193 21.79 -4.85 4.78
CA MET A 193 23.23 -4.80 5.02
C MET A 193 23.59 -5.06 6.49
N SER A 194 22.74 -4.62 7.42
CA SER A 194 22.95 -4.82 8.87
C SER A 194 22.82 -6.29 9.28
N PHE A 195 21.98 -7.05 8.56
CA PHE A 195 21.89 -8.49 8.73
C PHE A 195 22.87 -9.16 7.76
N GLY A 196 24.10 -9.42 8.21
CA GLY A 196 25.14 -10.08 7.40
C GLY A 196 24.85 -11.54 7.04
N GLU A 197 23.75 -12.12 7.55
CA GLU A 197 23.41 -13.54 7.42
C GLU A 197 22.44 -13.81 6.26
N THR A 198 22.69 -14.88 5.51
CA THR A 198 21.80 -15.42 4.46
C THR A 198 20.49 -15.98 5.01
N ALA A 199 20.40 -16.23 6.33
CA ALA A 199 19.22 -16.75 7.02
C ALA A 199 18.19 -15.68 7.42
N SER A 200 18.42 -14.42 7.04
CA SER A 200 17.49 -13.31 7.35
C SER A 200 17.30 -12.35 6.18
N ALA A 201 16.09 -11.79 6.11
CA ALA A 201 15.70 -10.84 5.08
C ALA A 201 14.81 -9.75 5.68
N GLY A 202 15.22 -8.51 5.47
CA GLY A 202 14.41 -7.32 5.64
C GLY A 202 13.59 -7.01 4.41
N TRP A 203 12.32 -6.68 4.60
CA TRP A 203 11.40 -6.35 3.53
C TRP A 203 10.29 -5.43 4.03
N GLU A 204 9.62 -4.77 3.09
CA GLU A 204 8.52 -3.87 3.39
C GLU A 204 7.37 -4.04 2.40
N ILE A 205 6.14 -4.07 2.90
CA ILE A 205 4.91 -3.99 2.08
C ILE A 205 4.46 -2.53 2.01
N ASP A 206 4.18 -2.07 0.80
CA ASP A 206 3.43 -0.85 0.52
C ASP A 206 2.00 -1.24 0.09
N PHE A 207 1.02 -1.08 0.98
CA PHE A 207 -0.37 -1.45 0.73
C PHE A 207 -1.05 -0.52 -0.28
N GLU A 208 -0.67 0.76 -0.31
CA GLU A 208 -1.24 1.73 -1.25
C GLU A 208 -0.89 1.35 -2.70
N ARG A 209 0.30 0.79 -2.92
CA ARG A 209 0.81 0.48 -4.26
C ARG A 209 0.77 -0.99 -4.63
N GLY A 210 0.44 -1.87 -3.70
CA GLY A 210 0.49 -3.31 -3.91
C GLY A 210 1.91 -3.79 -4.27
N ARG A 211 2.94 -3.26 -3.57
CA ARG A 211 4.36 -3.56 -3.87
C ARG A 211 5.11 -4.03 -2.64
N ILE A 212 6.20 -4.77 -2.88
CA ILE A 212 7.12 -5.21 -1.85
C ILE A 212 8.54 -4.71 -2.18
N SER A 213 9.18 -4.08 -1.21
CA SER A 213 10.61 -3.77 -1.21
C SER A 213 11.39 -4.89 -0.52
N GLY A 214 12.55 -5.29 -1.06
CA GLY A 214 13.36 -6.38 -0.50
C GLY A 214 12.89 -7.81 -0.88
N ALA A 215 11.92 -7.93 -1.78
CA ALA A 215 11.34 -9.21 -2.21
C ALA A 215 12.38 -10.21 -2.76
N GLN A 216 13.43 -9.74 -3.43
CA GLN A 216 14.46 -10.61 -4.00
C GLN A 216 15.22 -11.40 -2.93
N ARG A 217 15.67 -10.73 -1.87
CA ARG A 217 16.40 -11.39 -0.78
C ARG A 217 15.49 -12.29 0.04
N LEU A 218 14.26 -11.83 0.31
CA LEU A 218 13.24 -12.65 0.96
C LEU A 218 12.94 -13.92 0.14
N GLY A 219 12.79 -13.78 -1.17
CA GLY A 219 12.54 -14.88 -2.08
C GLY A 219 13.70 -15.86 -2.16
N ALA A 220 14.95 -15.37 -2.17
CA ALA A 220 16.14 -16.21 -2.10
C ALA A 220 16.21 -17.03 -0.81
N MET A 221 15.87 -16.42 0.34
CA MET A 221 15.85 -17.09 1.64
C MET A 221 14.76 -18.17 1.73
N ILE A 222 13.58 -17.92 1.15
CA ILE A 222 12.47 -18.88 1.13
C ILE A 222 12.67 -19.93 0.02
N GLY A 223 13.43 -19.64 -1.03
CA GLY A 223 13.63 -20.52 -2.17
C GLY A 223 12.57 -20.38 -3.26
N ARG A 224 11.86 -19.24 -3.32
CA ARG A 224 10.89 -18.92 -4.38
C ARG A 224 10.72 -17.41 -4.56
N PRO A 225 10.38 -16.93 -5.77
CA PRO A 225 9.99 -15.53 -5.96
C PRO A 225 8.76 -15.16 -5.12
N ILE A 226 8.73 -13.93 -4.60
CA ILE A 226 7.65 -13.42 -3.75
C ILE A 226 7.11 -12.13 -4.34
N ALA A 227 5.80 -12.08 -4.51
CA ALA A 227 5.04 -10.90 -4.91
C ALA A 227 4.07 -10.46 -3.80
N TYR A 228 3.47 -9.27 -3.97
CA TYR A 228 2.50 -8.70 -3.04
C TYR A 228 1.34 -9.65 -2.73
N SER A 229 0.73 -10.22 -3.78
CA SER A 229 -0.39 -11.16 -3.65
C SER A 229 -0.01 -12.44 -2.90
N ASP A 230 1.25 -12.86 -2.96
CA ASP A 230 1.70 -14.05 -2.23
C ASP A 230 1.61 -13.84 -0.70
N ILE A 231 1.80 -12.61 -0.24
CA ILE A 231 1.73 -12.28 1.18
C ILE A 231 0.27 -12.04 1.59
N VAL A 232 -0.43 -11.15 0.87
CA VAL A 232 -1.74 -10.64 1.27
C VAL A 232 -2.88 -11.59 0.90
N GLU A 233 -2.80 -12.27 -0.25
CA GLU A 233 -3.87 -13.16 -0.73
C GLU A 233 -3.56 -14.63 -0.46
N ARG A 234 -2.29 -15.03 -0.54
CA ARG A 234 -1.88 -16.43 -0.36
C ARG A 234 -1.36 -16.77 1.03
N ALA A 235 -1.52 -15.86 2.00
CA ALA A 235 -1.12 -16.06 3.40
C ALA A 235 0.35 -16.47 3.53
N PHE A 236 1.24 -15.85 2.75
CA PHE A 236 2.68 -16.12 2.77
C PHE A 236 3.05 -17.61 2.60
N PHE A 237 2.25 -18.36 1.83
CA PHE A 237 2.38 -19.80 1.60
C PHE A 237 2.32 -20.66 2.87
N ALA A 238 1.63 -20.18 3.90
CA ALA A 238 1.40 -20.94 5.11
C ALA A 238 0.50 -22.18 4.87
N PRO A 239 0.74 -23.29 5.57
CA PRO A 239 -0.17 -24.44 5.61
C PRO A 239 -1.57 -24.01 6.06
N SER A 240 -2.60 -24.76 5.65
CA SER A 240 -4.01 -24.44 5.90
C SER A 240 -4.33 -24.06 7.36
N GLN A 241 -3.69 -24.73 8.32
CA GLN A 241 -3.84 -24.47 9.76
C GLN A 241 -3.36 -23.07 10.19
N ASP A 242 -2.35 -22.50 9.54
CA ASP A 242 -1.72 -21.23 9.94
C ASP A 242 -2.21 -20.03 9.12
N ARG A 243 -2.91 -20.26 7.99
CA ARG A 243 -3.31 -19.20 7.04
C ARG A 243 -4.13 -18.08 7.70
N ALA A 244 -5.05 -18.43 8.59
CA ALA A 244 -5.88 -17.43 9.28
C ALA A 244 -5.04 -16.48 10.14
N LEU A 245 -4.06 -17.02 10.86
CA LEU A 245 -3.14 -16.26 11.70
C LEU A 245 -2.23 -15.35 10.87
N VAL A 246 -1.69 -15.89 9.77
CA VAL A 246 -0.79 -15.16 8.86
C VAL A 246 -1.53 -14.03 8.14
N ASN A 247 -2.76 -14.30 7.67
CA ASN A 247 -3.62 -13.27 7.08
C ASN A 247 -3.96 -12.17 8.09
N ALA A 248 -4.29 -12.53 9.33
CA ALA A 248 -4.58 -11.53 10.36
C ALA A 248 -3.37 -10.62 10.65
N ALA A 249 -2.15 -11.16 10.55
CA ALA A 249 -0.92 -10.41 10.78
C ALA A 249 -0.57 -9.47 9.62
N PHE A 250 -0.57 -9.97 8.37
CA PHE A 250 -0.10 -9.24 7.19
C PHE A 250 -1.20 -8.52 6.39
N THR A 251 -2.46 -8.75 6.75
CA THR A 251 -3.63 -8.02 6.23
C THR A 251 -4.32 -7.29 7.39
N PRO A 252 -3.64 -6.29 8.01
CA PRO A 252 -4.16 -5.56 9.16
C PRO A 252 -5.51 -4.90 8.88
N ALA A 253 -6.44 -5.03 9.82
CA ALA A 253 -7.59 -4.14 9.88
C ALA A 253 -7.14 -2.71 10.22
N PRO A 254 -7.91 -1.67 9.84
CA PRO A 254 -7.67 -0.30 10.28
C PRO A 254 -7.57 -0.20 11.81
N GLY A 255 -6.60 0.56 12.29
CA GLY A 255 -6.36 0.72 13.72
C GLY A 255 -5.04 1.41 14.03
N ALA A 256 -4.65 1.32 15.30
CA ALA A 256 -3.39 1.86 15.76
C ALA A 256 -2.20 1.09 15.15
N VAL A 257 -1.07 1.78 15.14
CA VAL A 257 0.25 1.21 14.89
C VAL A 257 0.46 -0.04 15.77
N ARG A 258 0.91 -1.14 15.17
CA ARG A 258 1.05 -2.42 15.87
C ARG A 258 2.30 -3.18 15.47
N ARG A 259 2.83 -3.96 16.41
CA ARG A 259 3.96 -4.87 16.20
C ARG A 259 3.44 -6.23 15.71
N ILE A 260 4.14 -6.81 14.74
CA ILE A 260 3.96 -8.19 14.30
C ILE A 260 5.10 -9.01 14.90
N ALA A 261 4.76 -10.08 15.60
CA ALA A 261 5.67 -11.13 16.01
C ALA A 261 4.96 -12.45 15.74
N LEU A 262 5.39 -13.15 14.68
CA LEU A 262 4.70 -14.34 14.19
C LEU A 262 5.72 -15.40 13.81
N GLU A 263 5.47 -16.64 14.23
CA GLU A 263 6.19 -17.80 13.75
C GLU A 263 5.23 -18.78 13.09
N HIS A 264 5.57 -19.23 11.90
CA HIS A 264 4.77 -20.21 11.19
C HIS A 264 5.63 -21.00 10.21
N ASP A 265 5.03 -22.06 9.68
CA ASP A 265 5.64 -22.88 8.65
C ASP A 265 5.34 -22.29 7.27
N ILE A 266 6.30 -22.41 6.35
CA ILE A 266 6.15 -22.01 4.95
C ILE A 266 6.41 -23.20 4.05
N MET A 267 5.49 -23.43 3.12
CA MET A 267 5.66 -24.42 2.06
C MET A 267 6.54 -23.84 0.95
N ARG A 268 7.74 -24.38 0.80
CA ARG A 268 8.67 -24.07 -0.29
C ARG A 268 8.20 -24.66 -1.63
N ALA A 269 8.79 -24.20 -2.72
CA ALA A 269 8.47 -24.68 -4.06
C ALA A 269 8.85 -26.16 -4.28
N ASP A 270 9.84 -26.65 -3.54
CA ASP A 270 10.28 -28.06 -3.53
C ASP A 270 9.38 -28.97 -2.66
N GLY A 271 8.32 -28.43 -2.06
CA GLY A 271 7.41 -29.16 -1.17
C GLY A 271 7.90 -29.32 0.26
N THR A 272 9.08 -28.80 0.61
CA THR A 272 9.59 -28.81 1.98
C THR A 272 8.96 -27.72 2.83
N SER A 273 8.80 -27.97 4.13
CA SER A 273 8.36 -26.96 5.10
C SER A 273 9.56 -26.31 5.77
N VAL A 274 9.54 -24.98 5.88
CA VAL A 274 10.53 -24.23 6.67
C VAL A 274 9.83 -23.36 7.69
N ARG A 275 10.28 -23.47 8.94
CA ARG A 275 9.84 -22.60 10.03
C ARG A 275 10.47 -21.23 9.86
N VAL A 276 9.66 -20.19 9.89
CA VAL A 276 10.15 -18.81 9.87
C VAL A 276 9.60 -18.02 11.04
N ARG A 277 10.37 -17.00 11.42
CA ARG A 277 9.98 -15.98 12.39
C ARG A 277 9.93 -14.62 11.70
N HIS A 278 8.81 -13.95 11.84
CA HIS A 278 8.57 -12.58 11.40
C HIS A 278 8.57 -11.65 12.60
N GLN A 279 9.34 -10.58 12.51
CA GLN A 279 9.28 -9.46 13.43
C GLN A 279 9.14 -8.18 12.63
N GLY A 280 8.01 -7.51 12.79
CA GLY A 280 7.70 -6.34 11.99
C GLY A 280 6.82 -5.33 12.71
N PHE A 281 6.53 -4.27 12.00
CA PHE A 281 5.75 -3.15 12.50
C PHE A 281 4.86 -2.60 11.39
N VAL A 282 3.59 -2.39 11.73
CA VAL A 282 2.59 -1.82 10.83
C VAL A 282 2.52 -0.33 11.07
N ARG A 283 2.76 0.46 10.02
CA ARG A 283 2.58 1.91 10.01
C ARG A 283 1.19 2.23 9.47
N THR A 284 0.46 3.10 10.18
CA THR A 284 -0.90 3.53 9.81
C THR A 284 -0.94 5.04 9.58
N THR A 285 -1.92 5.51 8.80
CA THR A 285 -2.22 6.94 8.66
C THR A 285 -2.77 7.49 9.99
N PRO A 286 -2.86 8.82 10.17
CA PRO A 286 -3.60 9.42 11.30
C PRO A 286 -5.03 8.89 11.42
N ASP A 287 -5.66 8.52 10.31
CA ASP A 287 -7.01 7.93 10.25
C ASP A 287 -7.02 6.41 10.55
N GLY A 288 -5.87 5.83 10.90
CA GLY A 288 -5.73 4.42 11.25
C GLY A 288 -5.66 3.46 10.06
N ILE A 289 -5.59 3.94 8.82
CA ILE A 289 -5.49 3.08 7.63
C ILE A 289 -4.08 2.49 7.53
N PRO A 290 -3.89 1.17 7.37
CA PRO A 290 -2.57 0.59 7.22
C PRO A 290 -1.93 1.04 5.91
N VAL A 291 -0.78 1.70 6.01
CA VAL A 291 -0.03 2.17 4.83
C VAL A 291 1.06 1.18 4.50
N ARG A 292 1.79 0.70 5.51
CA ARG A 292 2.99 -0.13 5.32
C ARG A 292 3.23 -1.14 6.42
N VAL A 293 3.93 -2.21 6.07
CA VAL A 293 4.52 -3.15 7.04
C VAL A 293 6.00 -3.30 6.76
N THR A 294 6.85 -2.88 7.69
CA THR A 294 8.29 -3.21 7.65
C THR A 294 8.51 -4.47 8.48
N CYS A 295 9.15 -5.49 7.91
CA CYS A 295 9.34 -6.77 8.59
C CYS A 295 10.74 -7.33 8.37
N VAL A 296 11.26 -8.00 9.39
CA VAL A 296 12.43 -8.86 9.31
C VAL A 296 11.94 -10.29 9.42
N THR A 297 12.24 -11.10 8.42
CA THR A 297 12.00 -12.54 8.46
C THR A 297 13.33 -13.24 8.70
N ARG A 298 13.31 -14.25 9.58
CA ARG A 298 14.44 -15.16 9.80
C ARG A 298 13.97 -16.59 9.66
N ILE A 299 14.83 -17.46 9.15
CA ILE A 299 14.62 -18.90 9.27
C ILE A 299 14.77 -19.25 10.75
N ALA A 300 13.71 -19.83 11.32
CA ALA A 300 13.78 -20.36 12.68
C ALA A 300 14.27 -21.81 12.57
N ASN A 301 15.33 -22.16 13.29
CA ASN A 301 15.69 -23.56 13.42
C ASN A 301 14.51 -24.28 14.08
N ALA A 302 14.11 -25.40 13.50
CA ALA A 302 13.20 -26.31 14.17
C ALA A 302 13.83 -26.63 15.53
N ILE A 303 13.16 -26.24 16.61
CA ILE A 303 13.34 -26.97 17.86
C ILE A 303 12.75 -28.34 17.51
N SER A 304 13.62 -29.28 17.10
CA SER A 304 13.30 -30.69 17.23
C SER A 304 13.13 -30.91 18.73
N GLY A 305 11.91 -30.65 19.20
CA GLY A 305 11.47 -31.01 20.53
C GLY A 305 11.34 -32.52 20.57
N ALA A 306 12.46 -33.23 20.51
CA ALA A 306 12.54 -34.46 21.26
C ALA A 306 12.14 -34.07 22.68
N ILE A 307 10.98 -34.53 23.12
CA ILE A 307 10.51 -34.32 24.48
C ILE A 307 11.67 -34.78 25.36
N ALA A 308 12.26 -33.86 26.11
CA ALA A 308 13.39 -34.20 26.96
C ALA A 308 12.94 -35.37 27.87
N PRO A 309 13.75 -36.43 28.02
CA PRO A 309 13.38 -37.57 28.87
C PRO A 309 12.94 -37.16 30.27
N ALA A 310 13.48 -36.04 30.78
CA ALA A 310 13.06 -35.40 32.02
C ALA A 310 11.56 -35.02 32.04
N VAL A 311 11.00 -34.49 30.96
CA VAL A 311 9.57 -34.10 30.89
C VAL A 311 8.66 -35.33 30.90
N ILE A 312 9.11 -36.44 30.31
CA ILE A 312 8.39 -37.73 30.38
C ILE A 312 8.46 -38.28 31.81
N ALA A 313 9.63 -38.22 32.45
CA ALA A 313 9.83 -38.65 33.83
C ALA A 313 8.99 -37.80 34.82
N ASP A 314 8.92 -36.48 34.63
CA ASP A 314 8.11 -35.58 35.45
C ASP A 314 6.62 -35.88 35.32
N ALA A 315 6.14 -36.17 34.10
CA ALA A 315 4.74 -36.54 33.86
C ALA A 315 4.39 -37.91 34.50
N GLN A 316 5.31 -38.88 34.44
CA GLN A 316 5.16 -40.16 35.13
C GLN A 316 5.17 -39.98 36.65
N HIS A 317 6.06 -39.14 37.17
CA HIS A 317 6.13 -38.85 38.59
C HIS A 317 4.84 -38.18 39.10
N ALA A 318 4.30 -37.22 38.35
CA ALA A 318 3.03 -36.58 38.68
C ALA A 318 1.84 -37.55 38.65
N LEU A 319 1.82 -38.49 37.69
CA LEU A 319 0.80 -39.55 37.63
C LEU A 319 0.87 -40.49 38.82
N ASN A 320 2.08 -40.88 39.23
CA ASN A 320 2.30 -41.75 40.38
C ASN A 320 1.91 -41.06 41.69
N GLN A 321 2.28 -39.78 41.87
CA GLN A 321 1.85 -38.98 43.03
C GLN A 321 0.32 -38.80 43.08
N GLN A 322 -0.35 -38.55 41.94
CA GLN A 322 -1.81 -38.50 41.91
C GLN A 322 -2.44 -39.86 42.25
N ALA A 323 -1.86 -40.96 41.77
CA ALA A 323 -2.34 -42.31 42.09
C ALA A 323 -2.19 -42.62 43.59
N GLU A 324 -1.08 -42.22 44.19
CA GLU A 324 -0.83 -42.36 45.63
C GLU A 324 -1.80 -41.50 46.44
N ALA A 325 -1.94 -40.21 46.12
CA ALA A 325 -2.89 -39.32 46.79
C ALA A 325 -4.34 -39.82 46.69
N LEU A 326 -4.75 -40.35 45.51
CA LEU A 326 -6.04 -40.98 45.33
C LEU A 326 -6.18 -42.25 46.17
N ARG A 327 -5.12 -43.07 46.30
CA ARG A 327 -5.13 -44.27 47.14
C ARG A 327 -5.27 -43.91 48.62
N THR A 328 -4.61 -42.86 49.10
CA THR A 328 -4.76 -42.36 50.47
C THR A 328 -6.18 -41.87 50.72
N LEU A 329 -6.73 -41.05 49.82
CA LEU A 329 -8.12 -40.59 49.88
C LEU A 329 -9.12 -41.74 49.80
N ASN A 330 -8.85 -42.77 48.99
CA ASN A 330 -9.73 -43.91 48.81
C ASN A 330 -9.72 -44.86 50.02
N ASN A 331 -8.57 -44.98 50.69
CA ASN A 331 -8.46 -45.68 51.97
C ASN A 331 -9.22 -44.97 53.09
N GLU A 332 -9.30 -43.64 53.08
CA GLU A 332 -10.09 -42.87 54.05
C GLU A 332 -11.61 -42.87 53.74
N LEU A 333 -12.02 -43.13 52.50
CA LEU A 333 -13.42 -42.99 52.04
C LEU A 333 -14.16 -44.30 51.73
N SER A 334 -13.54 -45.48 51.91
CA SER A 334 -14.15 -46.81 51.69
C SER A 334 -15.04 -46.90 50.43
N ALA A 335 -14.46 -46.72 49.24
CA ALA A 335 -15.13 -47.04 47.98
C ALA A 335 -14.15 -47.64 46.96
N THR A 336 -14.57 -48.69 46.25
CA THR A 336 -13.75 -49.43 45.29
C THR A 336 -13.45 -48.62 44.03
N ALA A 337 -12.16 -48.41 43.74
CA ALA A 337 -11.68 -48.02 42.41
C ALA A 337 -10.26 -48.55 42.18
N ALA A 338 -10.13 -49.87 42.01
CA ALA A 338 -8.93 -50.43 41.41
C ALA A 338 -8.94 -50.10 39.91
N VAL A 339 -7.96 -49.34 39.44
CA VAL A 339 -7.63 -49.26 38.01
C VAL A 339 -6.15 -49.55 37.89
N ASP A 340 -5.88 -50.76 37.45
CA ASP A 340 -4.57 -51.29 37.12
C ASP A 340 -4.00 -50.49 35.94
N ILE A 341 -2.85 -49.85 36.14
CA ILE A 341 -2.10 -49.21 35.05
C ILE A 341 -1.12 -50.25 34.58
N GLY A 342 -1.55 -51.10 33.64
CA GLY A 342 -0.64 -52.02 32.98
C GLY A 342 0.55 -51.26 32.40
N GLU A 343 1.76 -51.77 32.66
CA GLU A 343 3.03 -51.32 32.11
C GLU A 343 2.97 -51.27 30.58
N THR A 344 2.59 -50.14 30.02
CA THR A 344 2.82 -49.84 28.62
C THR A 344 3.21 -48.37 28.51
N THR A 345 4.25 -48.11 27.74
CA THR A 345 4.80 -46.78 27.43
C THR A 345 3.76 -45.90 26.76
N ALA A 346 2.87 -45.31 27.56
CA ALA A 346 1.87 -44.36 27.11
C ALA A 346 2.58 -43.10 26.59
N SER A 347 2.18 -42.63 25.41
CA SER A 347 2.69 -41.36 24.86
C SER A 347 2.44 -40.20 25.84
N LEU A 348 3.30 -39.18 25.89
CA LEU A 348 3.15 -38.01 26.79
C LEU A 348 1.74 -37.39 26.70
N ALA A 349 1.16 -37.35 25.49
CA ALA A 349 -0.19 -36.85 25.27
C ALA A 349 -1.26 -37.67 26.03
N GLN A 350 -1.06 -38.97 26.15
CA GLN A 350 -1.95 -39.88 26.89
C GLN A 350 -1.77 -39.71 28.40
N MET A 351 -0.54 -39.53 28.87
CA MET A 351 -0.25 -39.21 30.28
C MET A 351 -0.89 -37.90 30.73
N LEU A 352 -0.78 -36.84 29.92
CA LEU A 352 -1.38 -35.54 30.22
C LEU A 352 -2.92 -35.58 30.20
N ARG A 353 -3.54 -36.34 29.27
CA ARG A 353 -4.99 -36.56 29.27
C ARG A 353 -5.46 -37.24 30.56
N VAL A 354 -4.76 -38.28 30.99
CA VAL A 354 -5.10 -39.00 32.24
C VAL A 354 -4.94 -38.10 33.47
N LEU A 355 -3.88 -37.28 33.54
CA LEU A 355 -3.69 -36.28 34.61
C LEU A 355 -4.85 -35.27 34.69
N VAL A 356 -5.29 -34.76 33.54
CA VAL A 356 -6.40 -33.79 33.46
C VAL A 356 -7.74 -34.43 33.84
N ASP A 357 -8.03 -35.63 33.34
CA ASP A 357 -9.26 -36.34 33.67
C ASP A 357 -9.34 -36.72 35.15
N ARG A 358 -8.22 -37.14 35.75
CA ARG A 358 -8.14 -37.43 37.19
C ARG A 358 -8.29 -36.17 38.04
N GLY A 359 -7.60 -35.08 37.67
CA GLY A 359 -7.74 -33.79 38.36
C GLY A 359 -9.18 -33.28 38.38
N ARG A 360 -9.92 -33.43 37.27
CA ARG A 360 -11.34 -33.08 37.21
C ARG A 360 -12.23 -33.94 38.10
N ARG A 361 -11.96 -35.25 38.22
CA ARG A 361 -12.72 -36.15 39.11
C ARG A 361 -12.50 -35.84 40.59
N ILE A 362 -11.31 -35.40 40.96
CA ILE A 362 -11.00 -34.95 42.32
C ILE A 362 -11.75 -33.63 42.62
N GLY A 363 -11.69 -32.65 41.71
CA GLY A 363 -12.34 -31.34 41.90
C GLY A 363 -13.87 -31.34 41.83
N THR A 364 -14.50 -32.37 41.27
CA THR A 364 -15.97 -32.49 41.20
C THR A 364 -16.59 -33.25 42.37
N ARG A 365 -15.79 -33.98 43.16
CA ARG A 365 -16.25 -34.68 44.37
C ARG A 365 -16.09 -33.88 45.66
N SER A 366 -15.46 -32.70 45.61
CA SER A 366 -15.28 -31.81 46.77
C SER A 366 -16.34 -30.69 46.87
N ARG A 367 -17.54 -30.89 46.31
CA ARG A 367 -18.70 -30.02 46.50
C ARG A 367 -19.80 -30.73 47.24
#